data_AF-B7P8W0-F1
#
_entry.id   AF-B7P8W0-F1
#
_cell.length_a   1.000
_cell.length_b   1.000
_cell.length_c   1.000
_cell.angle_alpha   90.00
_cell.angle_beta   90.00
_cell.angle_gamma   90.00
#
_symmetry.space_group_name_H-M   'P 1'
#
loop_
_entity.id
_entity.type
_entity.pdbx_description
1 polymer ?
#
loop_
_entity_poly.entity_id
_entity_poly.type
_entity_poly.pdbx_seq_one_letter_code
_entity_poly.pdbx_strand_id
1 'polypeptide(L)'
;EYGMDIYLRQSWRDRRLNLSQHGVSSTVTINGEDIMSKIWKPDLFFRNVKDAKFHHVTVPNKLVKIGPDGEVLFSMRLTLRLACFMSFRHFPLDTQRCHILLGPYAQTIDQTAISWQDKDPIVIEHPIEMPEFDLVHHSYGQFNRAIDTGVFSFLNVTFTLERQNGYHLIQTYLPTFLIVMISWVSFWLNVDATPARVTLGVTTLLTMTTVASGVRTQLPPVSYVKAIDVWIGACSVMVFGALLEFTLVNYLSR
;
A
#
# COMPACT_ATOMS: atom_id res chain seq x y z
N GLU A 1 3.07 0.14 -4.83
CA GLU A 1 3.81 -0.88 -4.05
C GLU A 1 3.87 -0.42 -2.60
N TYR A 2 4.26 -1.28 -1.67
CA TYR A 2 4.37 -0.91 -0.27
C TYR A 2 5.52 -1.65 0.40
N GLY A 3 6.13 -1.00 1.39
CA GLY A 3 7.26 -1.52 2.16
C GLY A 3 6.82 -1.93 3.56
N MET A 4 7.42 -2.97 4.10
CA MET A 4 7.21 -3.39 5.49
C MET A 4 8.46 -4.07 6.06
N ASP A 5 8.63 -3.94 7.37
CA ASP A 5 9.56 -4.75 8.14
C ASP A 5 8.76 -5.81 8.91
N ILE A 6 9.16 -7.06 8.80
CA ILE A 6 8.49 -8.19 9.47
C ILE A 6 9.48 -9.09 10.19
N TYR A 7 8.98 -9.77 11.22
CA TYR A 7 9.60 -10.96 11.78
C TYR A 7 8.85 -12.19 11.28
N LEU A 8 9.42 -12.89 10.30
CA LEU A 8 8.84 -14.14 9.81
C LEU A 8 9.25 -15.27 10.75
N ARG A 9 8.27 -15.86 11.44
CA ARG A 9 8.45 -17.02 12.32
C ARG A 9 7.82 -18.24 11.67
N GLN A 10 8.55 -19.35 11.70
CA GLN A 10 8.17 -20.64 11.14
C GLN A 10 8.41 -21.70 12.21
N SER A 11 7.42 -22.54 12.47
CA SER A 11 7.59 -23.71 13.34
C SER A 11 7.29 -24.98 12.54
N TRP A 12 8.14 -25.99 12.71
CA TRP A 12 7.91 -27.35 12.20
C TRP A 12 8.55 -28.36 13.14
N ARG A 13 8.18 -29.63 12.99
CA ARG A 13 8.76 -30.71 13.79
C ARG A 13 9.70 -31.56 12.95
N ASP A 14 10.97 -31.64 13.34
CA ASP A 14 11.97 -32.50 12.72
C ASP A 14 12.39 -33.61 13.70
N ARG A 15 12.01 -34.86 13.37
CA ARG A 15 12.31 -36.03 14.20
C ARG A 15 13.82 -36.29 14.37
N ARG A 16 14.65 -35.82 13.43
CA ARG A 16 16.12 -35.98 13.48
C ARG A 16 16.77 -35.08 14.52
N LEU A 17 16.07 -34.02 14.95
CA LEU A 17 16.55 -33.03 15.92
C LEU A 17 15.95 -33.27 17.31
N ASN A 18 15.58 -34.51 17.63
CA ASN A 18 15.02 -34.87 18.93
C ASN A 18 16.11 -34.88 20.02
N LEU A 19 16.21 -33.77 20.75
CA LEU A 19 17.23 -33.56 21.78
C LEU A 19 17.04 -34.45 23.02
N SER A 20 15.81 -34.91 23.30
CA SER A 20 15.54 -35.81 24.43
C SER A 20 16.29 -37.14 24.33
N GLN A 21 16.55 -37.62 23.11
CA GLN A 21 17.37 -38.82 22.87
C GLN A 21 18.83 -38.65 23.31
N HIS A 22 19.27 -37.40 23.47
CA HIS A 22 20.62 -37.02 23.86
C HIS A 22 20.67 -36.48 25.30
N GLY A 23 19.60 -36.68 26.10
CA GLY A 23 19.53 -36.28 27.50
C GLY A 23 19.26 -34.79 27.73
N VAL A 24 18.88 -34.03 26.69
CA VAL A 24 18.60 -32.59 26.80
C VAL A 24 17.08 -32.39 26.87
N SER A 25 16.60 -31.92 28.02
CA SER A 25 15.17 -31.67 28.29
C SER A 25 14.72 -30.23 28.08
N SER A 26 15.66 -29.32 27.80
CA SER A 26 15.39 -27.89 27.61
C SER A 26 15.44 -27.48 26.13
N THR A 27 14.84 -26.34 25.81
CA THR A 27 14.95 -25.73 24.48
C THR A 27 16.33 -25.12 24.29
N VAL A 28 17.01 -25.49 23.22
CA VAL A 28 18.34 -24.97 22.86
C VAL A 28 18.21 -23.88 21.83
N THR A 29 18.88 -22.75 22.05
CA THR A 29 18.95 -21.65 21.08
C THR A 29 20.28 -21.72 20.32
N ILE A 30 20.21 -21.73 19.00
CA ILE A 30 21.36 -21.79 18.10
C ILE A 30 21.56 -20.42 17.47
N ASN A 31 22.74 -19.84 17.72
CA ASN A 31 23.17 -18.55 17.16
C ASN A 31 24.27 -18.70 16.09
N GLY A 32 24.87 -19.90 15.95
CA GLY A 32 25.94 -20.16 14.99
C GLY A 32 25.39 -20.39 13.57
N GLU A 33 25.85 -19.58 12.62
CA GLU A 33 25.42 -19.67 11.20
C GLU A 33 25.86 -21.00 10.54
N ASP A 34 26.98 -21.56 11.00
CA ASP A 34 27.55 -22.84 10.58
C ASP A 34 26.62 -24.04 10.88
N ILE A 35 25.91 -24.00 12.01
CA ILE A 35 24.91 -25.01 12.37
C ILE A 35 23.58 -24.68 11.71
N MET A 36 23.18 -23.40 11.74
CA MET A 36 21.91 -22.98 11.15
C MET A 36 21.83 -23.30 9.66
N SER A 37 22.92 -23.20 8.90
CA SER A 37 22.95 -23.54 7.47
C SER A 37 22.79 -25.04 7.17
N LYS A 38 23.04 -25.92 8.15
CA LYS A 38 22.92 -27.38 8.01
C LYS A 38 21.53 -27.92 8.36
N ILE A 39 20.69 -27.10 8.99
CA ILE A 39 19.31 -27.48 9.34
C ILE A 39 18.40 -27.18 8.17
N TRP A 40 17.69 -28.20 7.68
CA TRP A 40 16.66 -28.06 6.63
C TRP A 40 15.60 -27.03 7.03
N LYS A 41 15.12 -26.24 6.05
CA LYS A 41 14.09 -25.21 6.22
C LYS A 41 13.13 -25.30 5.03
N PRO A 42 11.84 -25.01 5.22
CA PRO A 42 10.92 -24.92 4.09
C PRO A 42 11.33 -23.77 3.17
N ASP A 43 11.16 -23.97 1.87
CA ASP A 43 11.58 -23.06 0.80
C ASP A 43 10.51 -21.99 0.54
N LEU A 44 10.15 -21.24 1.58
CA LEU A 44 9.10 -20.24 1.50
C LEU A 44 9.55 -18.99 0.73
N PHE A 45 8.69 -18.53 -0.18
CA PHE A 45 8.89 -17.30 -0.93
C PHE A 45 7.65 -16.42 -0.92
N PHE A 46 7.86 -15.12 -1.07
CA PHE A 46 6.80 -14.13 -1.18
C PHE A 46 6.43 -13.94 -2.65
N ARG A 47 5.24 -14.37 -3.07
CA ARG A 47 4.86 -14.41 -4.48
C ARG A 47 4.72 -13.03 -5.12
N ASN A 48 4.32 -12.03 -4.36
CA ASN A 48 4.15 -10.66 -4.84
C ASN A 48 5.32 -9.74 -4.44
N VAL A 49 6.47 -10.30 -4.09
CA VAL A 49 7.66 -9.52 -3.76
C VAL A 49 8.32 -8.94 -5.00
N LYS A 50 8.78 -7.70 -4.87
CA LYS A 50 9.63 -7.03 -5.87
C LYS A 50 11.07 -6.92 -5.40
N ASP A 51 11.26 -6.63 -4.12
CA ASP A 51 12.57 -6.52 -3.47
C ASP A 51 12.45 -7.01 -2.02
N ALA A 52 13.50 -7.67 -1.52
CA ALA A 52 13.55 -8.20 -0.17
C ALA A 52 14.97 -8.11 0.38
N LYS A 53 15.10 -7.72 1.65
CA LYS A 53 16.40 -7.55 2.32
C LYS A 53 16.43 -8.31 3.63
N PHE A 54 17.52 -9.05 3.82
CA PHE A 54 17.87 -9.67 5.09
C PHE A 54 18.68 -8.67 5.93
N HIS A 55 18.32 -8.53 7.20
CA HIS A 55 19.08 -7.72 8.15
C HIS A 55 20.27 -8.53 8.70
N HIS A 56 21.44 -7.87 8.77
CA HIS A 56 22.71 -8.51 9.13
C HIS A 56 23.56 -7.68 10.11
N VAL A 57 22.98 -6.66 10.75
CA VAL A 57 23.71 -5.76 11.64
C VAL A 57 23.23 -5.97 13.09
N THR A 58 24.11 -6.26 14.04
CA THR A 58 25.58 -6.51 13.92
C THR A 58 25.92 -7.93 13.46
N VAL A 59 24.94 -8.83 13.46
CA VAL A 59 25.01 -10.22 12.99
C VAL A 59 23.73 -10.53 12.19
N PRO A 60 23.71 -11.58 11.35
CA PRO A 60 22.49 -12.05 10.69
C PRO A 60 21.31 -12.16 11.66
N ASN A 61 20.23 -11.41 11.43
CA ASN A 61 19.05 -11.39 12.29
C ASN A 61 18.17 -12.63 12.04
N LYS A 62 18.74 -13.80 12.34
CA LYS A 62 18.12 -15.12 12.23
C LYS A 62 18.28 -15.83 13.57
N LEU A 63 17.29 -16.63 13.95
CA LEU A 63 17.25 -17.35 15.21
C LEU A 63 16.68 -18.74 14.96
N VAL A 64 17.34 -19.78 15.46
CA VAL A 64 16.80 -21.14 15.50
C VAL A 64 16.72 -21.58 16.96
N LYS A 65 15.55 -22.05 17.38
CA LYS A 65 15.34 -22.74 18.65
C LYS A 65 14.89 -24.17 18.38
N ILE A 66 15.49 -25.12 19.08
CA ILE A 66 15.13 -26.54 18.98
C ILE A 66 14.59 -26.99 20.35
N GLY A 67 13.34 -27.43 20.37
CA GLY A 67 12.67 -28.01 21.52
C GLY A 67 13.14 -29.44 21.81
N PRO A 68 12.89 -29.94 23.04
CA PRO A 68 13.32 -31.29 23.45
C PRO A 68 12.70 -32.41 22.62
N ASP A 69 11.55 -32.16 21.98
CA ASP A 69 10.75 -33.11 21.21
C ASP A 69 10.96 -33.04 19.68
N GLY A 70 11.93 -32.23 19.25
CA GLY A 70 12.26 -31.97 17.85
C GLY A 70 11.46 -30.84 17.20
N GLU A 71 10.70 -30.04 17.95
CA GLU A 71 10.11 -28.80 17.42
C GLU A 71 11.22 -27.79 17.09
N VAL A 72 11.20 -27.24 15.89
CA VAL A 72 12.14 -26.24 15.41
C VAL A 72 11.40 -24.94 15.16
N LEU A 73 11.74 -23.90 15.90
CA LEU A 73 11.30 -22.54 15.64
C LEU A 73 12.42 -21.78 14.92
N PHE A 74 12.13 -21.33 13.72
CA PHE A 74 12.99 -20.46 12.94
C PHE A 74 12.37 -19.07 12.83
N SER A 75 13.13 -18.04 13.19
CA SER A 75 12.71 -16.64 13.08
C SER A 75 13.74 -15.87 12.28
N MET A 76 13.28 -15.00 11.40
CA MET A 76 14.13 -14.06 10.68
C MET A 76 13.47 -12.69 10.57
N ARG A 77 14.29 -11.63 10.56
CA ARG A 77 13.82 -10.28 10.24
C ARG A 77 14.01 -10.00 8.75
N LEU A 78 12.98 -9.47 8.10
CA LEU A 78 12.98 -9.13 6.68
C LEU A 78 12.41 -7.73 6.46
N THR A 79 13.04 -6.96 5.57
CA THR A 79 12.38 -5.83 4.92
C THR A 79 11.86 -6.30 3.57
N LEU A 80 10.57 -6.12 3.31
CA LEU A 80 9.92 -6.51 2.05
C LEU A 80 9.39 -5.28 1.33
N ARG A 81 9.53 -5.27 0.00
CA ARG A 81 8.77 -4.41 -0.91
C ARG A 81 7.84 -5.29 -1.75
N LEU A 82 6.55 -5.13 -1.52
CA LEU A 82 5.51 -5.98 -2.10
C LEU A 82 4.70 -5.20 -3.14
N ALA A 83 4.33 -5.88 -4.21
CA ALA A 83 3.37 -5.37 -5.17
C ALA A 83 1.98 -5.31 -4.54
N CYS A 84 1.30 -4.18 -4.72
CA CYS A 84 -0.08 -3.96 -4.32
C CYS A 84 -0.82 -3.31 -5.50
N PHE A 85 -1.90 -3.93 -5.94
CA PHE A 85 -2.73 -3.46 -7.04
C PHE A 85 -3.78 -2.49 -6.48
N MET A 86 -3.42 -1.22 -6.43
CA MET A 86 -4.27 -0.16 -5.89
C MET A 86 -5.33 0.28 -6.90
N SER A 87 -6.50 0.65 -6.40
CA SER A 87 -7.59 1.22 -7.20
C SER A 87 -7.84 2.67 -6.78
N PHE A 88 -7.56 3.62 -7.66
CA PHE A 88 -7.67 5.06 -7.39
C PHE A 88 -9.02 5.66 -7.83
N ARG A 89 -10.03 4.84 -8.15
CA ARG A 89 -11.33 5.34 -8.63
C ARG A 89 -11.96 6.35 -7.68
N HIS A 90 -11.85 6.12 -6.38
CA HIS A 90 -12.39 6.99 -5.34
C HIS A 90 -11.35 7.97 -4.77
N PHE A 91 -10.17 8.10 -5.38
CA PHE A 91 -9.12 8.97 -4.86
C PHE A 91 -9.61 10.42 -4.67
N PRO A 92 -9.32 11.08 -3.52
CA PRO A 92 -8.50 10.63 -2.38
C PRO A 92 -9.29 9.97 -1.23
N LEU A 93 -10.57 9.64 -1.43
CA LEU A 93 -11.43 8.96 -0.45
C LEU A 93 -11.44 7.45 -0.69
N ASP A 94 -10.27 6.89 -0.94
CA ASP A 94 -10.07 5.50 -1.33
C ASP A 94 -9.56 4.63 -0.19
N THR A 95 -9.99 3.37 -0.20
CA THR A 95 -9.44 2.30 0.64
C THR A 95 -8.66 1.33 -0.24
N GLN A 96 -7.45 0.99 0.17
CA GLN A 96 -6.56 0.07 -0.53
C GLN A 96 -6.44 -1.26 0.22
N ARG A 97 -6.49 -2.37 -0.52
CA ARG A 97 -6.26 -3.71 0.02
C ARG A 97 -4.93 -4.24 -0.50
N CYS A 98 -3.95 -4.33 0.39
CA CYS A 98 -2.62 -4.80 0.04
C CYS A 98 -2.36 -6.16 0.68
N HIS A 99 -1.84 -7.09 -0.11
CA HIS A 99 -1.68 -8.48 0.29
C HIS A 99 -0.22 -8.85 0.53
N ILE A 100 0.05 -9.74 1.47
CA ILE A 100 1.25 -10.57 1.51
C ILE A 100 0.83 -11.96 1.04
N LEU A 101 1.56 -12.55 0.10
CA LEU A 101 1.32 -13.92 -0.37
C LEU A 101 2.58 -14.75 -0.11
N LEU A 102 2.51 -15.71 0.80
CA LEU A 102 3.63 -16.58 1.20
C LEU A 102 3.31 -18.03 0.84
N GLY A 103 4.25 -18.75 0.26
CA GLY A 103 4.08 -20.18 -0.05
C GLY A 103 5.41 -20.88 -0.31
N PRO A 104 5.44 -22.22 -0.34
CA PRO A 104 6.61 -22.99 -0.76
C PRO A 104 6.87 -22.81 -2.26
N TYR A 105 8.14 -22.83 -2.65
CA TYR A 105 8.56 -22.61 -4.04
C TYR A 105 8.52 -23.90 -4.87
N ALA A 106 9.18 -24.96 -4.39
CA ALA A 106 9.34 -26.22 -5.09
C ALA A 106 8.48 -27.35 -4.52
N GLN A 107 8.18 -27.31 -3.21
CA GLN A 107 7.49 -28.39 -2.52
C GLN A 107 5.96 -28.28 -2.65
N THR A 108 5.33 -29.33 -3.17
CA THR A 108 3.87 -29.42 -3.27
C THR A 108 3.22 -29.63 -1.90
N ILE A 109 1.90 -29.49 -1.82
CA ILE A 109 1.13 -29.63 -0.59
C ILE A 109 1.32 -31.00 0.08
N ASP A 110 1.57 -32.05 -0.69
CA ASP A 110 1.82 -33.41 -0.18
C ASP A 110 3.19 -33.52 0.53
N GLN A 111 4.14 -32.66 0.19
CA GLN A 111 5.48 -32.63 0.78
C GLN A 111 5.57 -31.60 1.90
N THR A 112 5.00 -30.42 1.70
CA THR A 112 5.06 -29.31 2.66
C THR A 112 3.77 -28.51 2.60
N ALA A 113 2.87 -28.82 3.53
CA ALA A 113 1.70 -28.02 3.80
C ALA A 113 2.03 -26.94 4.84
N ILE A 114 1.71 -25.69 4.53
CA ILE A 114 1.82 -24.58 5.47
C ILE A 114 0.44 -24.17 5.97
N SER A 115 0.36 -23.76 7.24
CA SER A 115 -0.83 -23.24 7.91
C SER A 115 -0.44 -22.11 8.88
N TRP A 116 -1.42 -21.28 9.25
CA TRP A 116 -1.24 -20.30 10.31
C TRP A 116 -1.13 -20.98 11.68
N GLN A 117 -0.46 -20.32 12.62
CA GLN A 117 -0.48 -20.72 14.02
C GLN A 117 -1.86 -20.46 14.63
N ASP A 118 -2.33 -21.37 15.50
CA ASP A 118 -3.67 -21.29 16.10
C ASP A 118 -3.90 -20.02 16.94
N LYS A 119 -2.83 -19.52 17.57
CA LYS A 119 -2.84 -18.33 18.42
C LYS A 119 -2.03 -17.22 17.76
N ASP A 120 -2.63 -16.04 17.69
CA ASP A 120 -2.01 -14.79 17.25
C ASP A 120 -1.11 -14.95 16.01
N PRO A 121 -1.64 -15.44 14.87
CA PRO A 121 -0.83 -15.72 13.69
C PRO A 121 -0.18 -14.46 13.10
N ILE A 122 -0.76 -13.30 13.37
CA ILE A 122 -0.23 -12.00 13.00
C ILE A 122 -0.28 -11.11 14.23
N VAL A 123 0.89 -10.64 14.64
CA VAL A 123 1.03 -9.65 15.71
C VAL A 123 1.58 -8.38 15.10
N ILE A 124 0.82 -7.30 15.27
CA ILE A 124 1.20 -5.97 14.79
C ILE A 124 1.70 -5.18 15.99
N GLU A 125 2.96 -4.73 15.92
CA GLU A 125 3.56 -3.89 16.96
C GLU A 125 3.06 -2.45 16.80
N HIS A 126 2.43 -1.92 17.85
CA HIS A 126 1.84 -0.58 17.85
C HIS A 126 2.75 0.41 18.60
N PRO A 127 2.72 1.70 18.23
CA PRO A 127 1.90 2.31 17.18
C PRO A 127 2.49 2.14 15.77
N ILE A 128 1.62 1.90 14.77
CA ILE A 128 1.98 2.05 13.36
C ILE A 128 1.41 3.38 12.88
N GLU A 129 2.31 4.32 12.60
CA GLU A 129 1.96 5.60 12.02
C GLU A 129 2.49 5.67 10.59
N MET A 130 1.59 5.87 9.63
CA MET A 130 1.94 6.14 8.24
C MET A 130 1.41 7.53 7.88
N PRO A 131 2.20 8.39 7.19
CA PRO A 131 1.78 9.78 6.92
C PRO A 131 0.56 9.94 6.01
N GLU A 132 0.28 8.94 5.17
CA GLU A 132 -0.72 9.04 4.09
C GLU A 132 -1.90 8.08 4.29
N PHE A 133 -1.74 7.05 5.12
CA PHE A 133 -2.72 5.99 5.29
C PHE A 133 -2.87 5.59 6.75
N ASP A 134 -4.06 5.13 7.11
CA ASP A 134 -4.33 4.46 8.37
C ASP A 134 -4.54 2.97 8.13
N LEU A 135 -3.93 2.14 8.98
CA LEU A 135 -4.22 0.71 9.00
C LEU A 135 -5.53 0.47 9.76
N VAL A 136 -6.62 0.32 9.02
CA VAL A 136 -7.98 0.15 9.59
C VAL A 136 -8.23 -1.28 10.02
N HIS A 137 -7.80 -2.24 9.19
CA HIS A 137 -8.08 -3.65 9.43
C HIS A 137 -7.02 -4.55 8.81
N HIS A 138 -6.76 -5.69 9.43
CA HIS A 138 -5.96 -6.76 8.85
C HIS A 138 -6.72 -8.08 8.97
N SER A 139 -6.57 -8.93 7.95
CA SER A 139 -7.12 -10.30 7.94
C SER A 139 -6.09 -11.27 7.39
N TYR A 140 -6.27 -12.54 7.69
CA TYR A 140 -5.41 -13.61 7.22
C TYR A 140 -6.23 -14.77 6.69
N GLY A 141 -5.63 -15.56 5.83
CA GLY A 141 -6.27 -16.73 5.25
C GLY A 141 -5.27 -17.68 4.63
N GLN A 142 -5.80 -18.79 4.12
CA GLN A 142 -5.05 -19.84 3.47
C GLN A 142 -5.79 -20.24 2.20
N PHE A 143 -5.06 -20.52 1.13
CA PHE A 143 -5.63 -21.00 -0.11
C PHE A 143 -4.68 -21.95 -0.82
N ASN A 144 -5.23 -22.90 -1.56
CA ASN A 144 -4.46 -23.81 -2.39
C ASN A 144 -4.50 -23.32 -3.84
N ARG A 145 -3.41 -23.53 -4.58
CA ARG A 145 -3.35 -23.19 -5.99
C ARG A 145 -2.70 -24.32 -6.77
N ALA A 146 -3.41 -24.80 -7.79
CA ALA A 146 -2.86 -25.69 -8.79
C ALA A 146 -2.08 -24.87 -9.83
N ILE A 147 -0.88 -25.34 -10.14
CA ILE A 147 0.02 -24.86 -11.20
C ILE A 147 0.45 -26.11 -11.98
N ASP A 148 1.03 -25.93 -13.17
CA ASP A 148 1.50 -27.02 -14.03
C ASP A 148 2.42 -28.04 -13.31
N THR A 149 3.16 -27.59 -12.30
CA THR A 149 4.09 -28.42 -11.51
C THR A 149 3.46 -29.09 -10.28
N GLY A 150 2.20 -28.81 -9.95
CA GLY A 150 1.49 -29.41 -8.81
C GLY A 150 0.59 -28.45 -8.06
N VAL A 151 0.08 -28.93 -6.91
CA VAL A 151 -0.78 -28.14 -6.00
C VAL A 151 0.05 -27.64 -4.82
N PHE A 152 -0.01 -26.34 -4.56
CA PHE A 152 0.75 -25.67 -3.50
C PHE A 152 -0.19 -25.01 -2.49
N SER A 153 0.18 -25.04 -1.20
CA SER A 153 -0.52 -24.32 -0.13
C SER A 153 0.09 -22.93 0.05
N PHE A 154 -0.75 -21.89 0.04
CA PHE A 154 -0.34 -20.50 0.24
C PHE A 154 -1.06 -19.89 1.45
N LEU A 155 -0.35 -19.02 2.15
CA LEU A 155 -0.89 -18.14 3.18
C LEU A 155 -1.03 -16.73 2.61
N ASN A 156 -2.10 -16.03 2.99
CA ASN A 156 -2.25 -14.62 2.70
C ASN A 156 -2.50 -13.78 3.95
N VAL A 157 -1.97 -12.58 3.92
CA VAL A 157 -2.33 -11.49 4.83
C VAL A 157 -2.90 -10.38 3.97
N THR A 158 -3.98 -9.75 4.42
CA THR A 158 -4.58 -8.60 3.75
C THR A 158 -4.64 -7.43 4.72
N PHE A 159 -3.94 -6.36 4.38
CA PHE A 159 -4.05 -5.06 5.06
C PHE A 159 -5.04 -4.18 4.33
N THR A 160 -5.98 -3.62 5.07
CA THR A 160 -6.94 -2.62 4.60
C THR A 160 -6.46 -1.26 5.08
N LEU A 161 -5.98 -0.46 4.13
CA LEU A 161 -5.40 0.85 4.33
C LEU A 161 -6.39 1.91 3.86
N GLU A 162 -6.76 2.84 4.73
CA GLU A 162 -7.63 3.97 4.38
C GLU A 162 -6.78 5.23 4.23
N ARG A 163 -6.98 5.99 3.15
CA ARG A 163 -6.19 7.20 2.91
C ARG A 163 -6.63 8.33 3.84
N GLN A 164 -5.67 9.01 4.45
CA GLN A 164 -5.92 10.26 5.16
C GLN A 164 -6.22 11.39 4.17
N ASN A 165 -7.39 12.00 4.30
CA ASN A 165 -7.90 12.99 3.33
C ASN A 165 -7.64 14.46 3.73
N GLY A 166 -7.20 14.73 4.96
CA GLY A 166 -7.02 16.09 5.49
C GLY A 166 -6.08 16.95 4.64
N TYR A 167 -4.98 16.36 4.15
CA TYR A 167 -4.06 17.03 3.23
C TYR A 167 -4.77 17.47 1.94
N HIS A 168 -5.53 16.59 1.31
CA HIS A 168 -6.22 16.88 0.05
C HIS A 168 -7.34 17.91 0.21
N LEU A 169 -8.05 17.91 1.34
CA LEU A 169 -9.07 18.92 1.65
C LEU A 169 -8.48 20.34 1.65
N ILE A 170 -7.34 20.53 2.31
CA ILE A 170 -6.71 21.85 2.45
C ILE A 170 -5.93 22.25 1.19
N GLN A 171 -5.22 21.31 0.55
CA GLN A 171 -4.31 21.61 -0.56
C GLN A 171 -4.97 21.57 -1.94
N THR A 172 -6.12 20.89 -2.09
CA THR A 172 -6.78 20.74 -3.40
C THR A 172 -8.21 21.25 -3.37
N TYR A 173 -9.07 20.74 -2.48
CA TYR A 173 -10.49 21.10 -2.48
C TYR A 173 -10.72 22.57 -2.13
N LEU A 174 -10.08 23.06 -1.06
CA LEU A 174 -10.23 24.46 -0.63
C LEU A 174 -9.73 25.47 -1.69
N PRO A 175 -8.51 25.34 -2.28
CA PRO A 175 -8.06 26.27 -3.31
C PRO A 175 -8.91 26.24 -4.58
N THR A 176 -9.31 25.06 -5.07
CA THR A 176 -10.15 24.96 -6.27
C THR A 176 -11.54 25.57 -6.05
N PHE A 177 -12.11 25.40 -4.86
CA PHE A 177 -13.34 26.09 -4.47
C PHE A 177 -13.17 27.62 -4.49
N LEU A 178 -12.10 28.15 -3.88
CA LEU A 178 -11.83 29.59 -3.87
C LEU A 178 -11.60 30.16 -5.28
N ILE A 179 -10.94 29.42 -6.17
CA ILE A 179 -10.74 29.83 -7.57
C ILE A 179 -12.08 29.95 -8.31
N VAL A 180 -13.00 29.01 -8.10
CA VAL A 180 -14.36 29.11 -8.66
C VAL A 180 -15.08 30.35 -8.12
N MET A 181 -15.00 30.63 -6.82
CA MET A 181 -15.59 31.84 -6.23
C MET A 181 -14.98 33.12 -6.82
N ILE A 182 -13.66 33.17 -7.03
CA ILE A 182 -12.98 34.30 -7.69
C ILE A 182 -13.49 34.50 -9.12
N SER A 183 -13.76 33.42 -9.86
CA SER A 183 -14.31 33.53 -11.22
C SER A 183 -15.67 34.25 -11.25
N TRP A 184 -16.50 34.09 -10.20
CA TRP A 184 -17.81 34.73 -10.08
C TRP A 184 -17.73 36.22 -9.73
N VAL A 185 -16.60 36.72 -9.25
CA VAL A 185 -16.38 38.17 -9.04
C VAL A 185 -16.54 38.92 -10.36
N SER A 186 -16.25 38.29 -11.49
CA SER A 186 -16.42 38.88 -12.82
C SER A 186 -17.86 39.29 -13.14
N PHE A 187 -18.87 38.71 -12.49
CA PHE A 187 -20.28 39.05 -12.67
C PHE A 187 -20.67 40.39 -12.02
N TRP A 188 -19.90 40.82 -11.02
CA TRP A 188 -20.13 42.08 -10.31
C TRP A 188 -19.39 43.26 -10.95
N LEU A 189 -18.54 43.01 -11.95
CA LEU A 189 -17.79 44.04 -12.65
C LEU A 189 -18.63 44.62 -13.79
N ASN A 190 -18.51 45.95 -13.95
CA ASN A 190 -19.15 46.66 -15.06
C ASN A 190 -18.76 46.04 -16.41
N VAL A 191 -19.72 46.00 -17.34
CA VAL A 191 -19.53 45.42 -18.68
C VAL A 191 -18.39 46.09 -19.46
N ASP A 192 -18.19 47.39 -19.25
CA ASP A 192 -17.15 48.18 -19.91
C ASP A 192 -15.73 47.84 -19.42
N ALA A 193 -15.59 47.18 -18.26
CA ALA A 193 -14.31 46.77 -17.69
C ALA A 193 -13.77 45.48 -18.35
N THR A 194 -13.75 45.47 -19.69
CA THR A 194 -13.35 44.30 -20.49
C THR A 194 -11.96 43.74 -20.15
N PRO A 195 -10.89 44.55 -19.91
CA PRO A 195 -9.58 44.00 -19.60
C PRO A 195 -9.55 43.27 -18.25
N ALA A 196 -10.31 43.77 -17.27
CA ALA A 196 -10.38 43.17 -15.94
C ALA A 196 -11.10 41.82 -15.97
N ARG A 197 -12.25 41.74 -16.66
CA ARG A 197 -13.03 40.49 -16.77
C ARG A 197 -12.28 39.40 -17.53
N VAL A 198 -11.64 39.74 -18.66
CA VAL A 198 -10.81 38.78 -19.43
C VAL A 198 -9.64 38.27 -18.57
N THR A 199 -8.93 39.18 -17.90
CA THR A 199 -7.76 38.81 -17.09
C THR A 199 -8.16 37.88 -15.95
N LEU A 200 -9.26 38.15 -15.25
CA LEU A 200 -9.76 37.27 -14.19
C LEU A 200 -10.15 35.88 -14.73
N GLY A 201 -10.88 35.80 -15.83
CA GLY A 201 -11.31 34.53 -16.42
C GLY A 201 -10.15 33.67 -16.93
N VAL A 202 -9.20 34.28 -17.67
CA VAL A 202 -8.02 33.55 -18.18
C VAL A 202 -7.09 33.13 -17.03
N THR A 203 -6.86 34.01 -16.05
CA THR A 203 -5.98 33.70 -14.91
C THR A 203 -6.56 32.58 -14.06
N THR A 204 -7.86 32.61 -13.74
CA THR A 204 -8.51 31.54 -12.96
C THR A 204 -8.47 30.19 -13.69
N LEU A 205 -8.67 30.16 -15.01
CA LEU A 205 -8.55 28.93 -15.80
C LEU A 205 -7.10 28.39 -15.83
N LEU A 206 -6.11 29.27 -15.95
CA LEU A 206 -4.70 28.91 -15.85
C LEU A 206 -4.34 28.37 -14.47
N THR A 207 -4.84 28.98 -13.40
CA THR A 207 -4.65 28.50 -12.02
C THR A 207 -5.29 27.12 -11.83
N MET A 208 -6.52 26.90 -12.32
CA MET A 208 -7.17 25.59 -12.28
C MET A 208 -6.34 24.53 -13.01
N THR A 209 -5.82 24.85 -14.20
CA THR A 209 -4.96 23.94 -14.98
C THR A 209 -3.66 23.61 -14.25
N THR A 210 -3.06 24.61 -13.59
CA THR A 210 -1.85 24.42 -12.77
C THR A 210 -2.11 23.48 -11.60
N VAL A 211 -3.21 23.68 -10.86
CA VAL A 211 -3.60 22.80 -9.75
C VAL A 211 -3.88 21.37 -10.25
N ALA A 212 -4.61 21.22 -11.36
CA ALA A 212 -4.88 19.93 -11.97
C ALA A 212 -3.59 19.18 -12.34
N SER A 213 -2.61 19.90 -12.90
CA SER A 213 -1.30 19.32 -13.23
C SER A 213 -0.54 18.89 -11.97
N GLY A 214 -0.57 19.70 -10.90
CA GLY A 214 0.08 19.38 -9.63
C GLY A 214 -0.48 18.13 -8.95
N VAL A 215 -1.80 17.95 -8.99
CA VAL A 215 -2.45 16.71 -8.50
C VAL A 215 -2.04 15.51 -9.34
N ARG A 216 -1.99 15.67 -10.66
CA ARG A 216 -1.62 14.59 -11.59
C ARG A 216 -0.18 14.13 -11.43
N THR A 217 0.76 15.02 -11.11
CA THR A 217 2.18 14.64 -10.92
C THR A 217 2.44 13.87 -9.63
N GLN A 218 1.56 14.00 -8.63
CA GLN A 218 1.66 13.26 -7.37
C GLN A 218 1.12 11.83 -7.47
N LEU A 219 0.37 11.53 -8.54
CA LEU A 219 -0.32 10.25 -8.71
C LEU A 219 0.35 9.41 -9.80
N PRO A 220 0.37 8.07 -9.64
CA PRO A 220 0.76 7.21 -10.75
C PRO A 220 -0.21 7.39 -11.92
N PRO A 221 0.29 7.35 -13.18
CA PRO A 221 -0.57 7.48 -14.33
C PRO A 221 -1.52 6.27 -14.41
N VAL A 222 -2.82 6.55 -14.30
CA VAL A 222 -3.89 5.57 -14.47
C VAL A 222 -4.79 6.00 -15.63
N SER A 223 -5.32 5.03 -16.37
CA SER A 223 -6.10 5.28 -17.59
C SER A 223 -7.58 5.58 -17.35
N TYR A 224 -8.08 5.36 -16.13
CA TYR A 224 -9.48 5.56 -15.77
C TYR A 224 -9.69 6.87 -15.01
N VAL A 225 -10.94 7.36 -15.05
CA VAL A 225 -11.37 8.57 -14.33
C VAL A 225 -11.39 8.32 -12.82
N LYS A 226 -10.81 9.26 -12.07
CA LYS A 226 -10.80 9.29 -10.60
C LYS A 226 -11.81 10.32 -10.09
N ALA A 227 -12.31 10.16 -8.86
CA ALA A 227 -13.22 11.11 -8.23
C ALA A 227 -12.65 12.55 -8.22
N ILE A 228 -11.35 12.71 -7.98
CA ILE A 228 -10.67 14.01 -8.05
C ILE A 228 -10.68 14.63 -9.46
N ASP A 229 -10.61 13.81 -10.52
CA ASP A 229 -10.65 14.31 -11.90
C ASP A 229 -12.04 14.89 -12.20
N VAL A 230 -13.10 14.26 -11.69
CA VAL A 230 -14.47 14.75 -11.82
C VAL A 230 -14.65 16.08 -11.09
N TRP A 231 -14.12 16.20 -9.86
CA TRP A 231 -14.15 17.45 -9.10
C TRP A 231 -13.45 18.59 -9.84
N ILE A 232 -12.19 18.39 -10.24
CA ILE A 232 -11.40 19.41 -10.94
C ILE A 232 -12.02 19.73 -12.30
N GLY A 233 -12.54 18.73 -13.01
CA GLY A 233 -13.28 18.90 -14.26
C GLY A 233 -14.52 19.78 -14.09
N ALA A 234 -15.33 19.51 -13.06
CA ALA A 234 -16.52 20.32 -12.75
C ALA A 234 -16.15 21.78 -12.41
N CYS A 235 -15.15 21.99 -11.55
CA CYS A 235 -14.64 23.34 -11.24
C CYS A 235 -14.14 24.05 -12.51
N SER A 236 -13.43 23.35 -13.39
CA SER A 236 -12.92 23.91 -14.65
C SER A 236 -14.04 24.31 -15.61
N VAL A 237 -15.09 23.50 -15.71
CA VAL A 237 -16.29 23.82 -16.50
C VAL A 237 -17.00 25.06 -15.95
N MET A 238 -17.11 25.20 -14.62
CA MET A 238 -17.71 26.41 -14.01
C MET A 238 -16.91 27.68 -14.31
N VAL A 239 -15.58 27.63 -14.17
CA VAL A 239 -14.70 28.76 -14.49
C VAL A 239 -14.77 29.12 -15.98
N PHE A 240 -14.76 28.11 -16.86
CA PHE A 240 -14.92 28.31 -18.29
C PHE A 240 -16.30 28.90 -18.65
N GLY A 241 -17.35 28.46 -17.97
CA GLY A 241 -18.70 29.01 -18.10
C GLY A 241 -18.77 30.50 -17.76
N ALA A 242 -18.08 30.94 -16.70
CA ALA A 242 -17.99 32.36 -16.35
C ALA A 242 -17.30 33.20 -17.44
N LEU A 243 -16.28 32.64 -18.12
CA LEU A 243 -15.63 33.31 -19.26
C LEU A 243 -16.54 33.40 -20.49
N LEU A 244 -17.32 32.34 -20.76
CA LEU A 244 -18.30 32.34 -21.85
C LEU A 244 -19.43 33.35 -21.59
N GLU A 245 -19.91 33.46 -20.36
CA GLU A 245 -20.89 34.47 -19.96
C GLU A 245 -20.39 35.88 -20.30
N PHE A 246 -19.14 36.21 -19.93
CA PHE A 246 -18.57 37.52 -20.25
C PHE A 246 -18.54 37.77 -21.76
N THR A 247 -18.17 36.77 -22.55
CA THR A 247 -18.11 36.87 -24.01
C THR A 247 -19.50 37.14 -24.59
N LEU A 248 -20.53 36.46 -24.08
CA LEU A 248 -21.91 36.66 -24.48
C LEU A 248 -22.42 38.06 -24.13
N VAL A 249 -22.20 38.52 -22.89
CA VAL A 249 -22.64 39.85 -22.45
C VAL A 249 -21.95 40.96 -23.25
N ASN A 250 -20.65 40.82 -23.52
CA ASN A 250 -19.91 41.79 -24.33
C ASN A 250 -20.41 41.82 -25.79
N TYR A 251 -20.75 40.66 -26.37
CA TYR A 251 -21.33 40.59 -27.71
C TYR A 251 -22.72 41.25 -27.78
N LEU A 252 -23.57 41.04 -26.78
CA LEU A 252 -24.93 41.61 -26.73
C LEU A 252 -24.94 43.10 -26.37
N SER A 253 -23.93 43.58 -25.64
CA SER A 253 -23.78 44.99 -25.27
C SER A 253 -23.21 45.86 -26.40
N ARG A 254 -22.75 45.24 -27.48
CA ARG A 254 -22.18 45.89 -28.67
C ARG A 254 -23.25 46.25 -29.69
#